data_AF-A0A7C4JE26-F1
#
_entry.id   AF-A0A7C4JE26-F1
#
_cell.length_a   1.000
_cell.length_b   1.000
_cell.length_c   1.000
_cell.angle_alpha   90.00
_cell.angle_beta   90.00
_cell.angle_gamma   90.00
#
_symmetry.space_group_name_H-M   'P 1'
#
loop_
_entity.id
_entity.type
_entity.pdbx_description
1 polymer ?
#
loop_
_entity_poly.entity_id
_entity_poly.type
_entity_poly.pdbx_seq_one_letter_code
_entity_poly.pdbx_strand_id
1 'polypeptide(L)'
;FAAITVNTIFALGEEIGWRGYLYSLLGSKPTFKTTLIVGTVWGLWHAPATVLLGYNYQINRLAGIVFFTVLTILFTYPQLLLTYRAEGNVLPASSIHGAINALWGLTVIATRLPKEFGEIVLGLGITGIIAWGVVDLILYIAMRKILLK
;
A
#
# COMPACT_ATOMS: atom_id res chain seq x y z
N PHE A 1 4.14 17.02 11.39
CA PHE A 1 3.06 16.70 12.34
C PHE A 1 1.82 16.08 11.68
N ALA A 2 1.46 16.40 10.43
CA ALA A 2 0.27 15.84 9.77
C ALA A 2 0.28 14.31 9.47
N ALA A 3 1.43 13.63 9.59
CA ALA A 3 1.58 12.21 9.23
C ALA A 3 1.57 11.25 10.45
N ILE A 4 1.56 11.77 11.69
CA ILE A 4 1.32 11.00 12.91
C ILE A 4 -0.12 11.30 13.33
N THR A 5 -1.06 10.61 12.69
CA THR A 5 -2.49 10.75 12.98
C THR A 5 -2.98 9.49 13.70
N VAL A 6 -4.25 9.48 14.12
CA VAL A 6 -4.90 8.26 14.61
C VAL A 6 -4.78 7.11 13.60
N ASN A 7 -4.79 7.39 12.29
CA ASN A 7 -4.59 6.37 11.25
C ASN A 7 -3.20 5.73 11.32
N THR A 8 -2.18 6.45 11.79
CA THR A 8 -0.82 5.92 11.97
C THR A 8 -0.78 4.86 13.07
N ILE A 9 -1.60 4.99 14.12
CA ILE A 9 -1.68 3.99 15.21
C ILE A 9 -2.30 2.69 14.68
N PHE A 10 -3.38 2.78 13.90
CA PHE A 10 -3.98 1.60 13.26
C PHE A 10 -3.03 0.97 12.25
N ALA A 11 -2.41 1.79 11.39
CA ALA A 11 -1.42 1.34 10.43
C ALA A 11 -0.21 0.68 11.10
N LEU A 12 0.23 1.16 12.27
CA LEU A 12 1.34 0.57 13.01
C LEU A 12 1.10 -0.91 13.34
N GLY A 13 -0.13 -1.29 13.69
CA GLY A 13 -0.48 -2.69 13.93
C GLY A 13 -0.23 -3.58 12.70
N GLU A 14 -0.58 -3.10 11.51
CA GLU A 14 -0.31 -3.79 10.25
C GLU A 14 1.20 -3.78 9.91
N GLU A 15 1.87 -2.63 10.03
CA GLU A 15 3.28 -2.48 9.67
C GLU A 15 4.22 -3.32 10.54
N ILE A 16 3.90 -3.54 11.82
CA ILE A 16 4.64 -4.47 12.68
C ILE A 16 4.64 -5.87 12.06
N GLY A 17 3.51 -6.33 11.52
CA GLY A 17 3.40 -7.63 10.85
C GLY A 17 4.11 -7.65 9.50
N TRP A 18 3.84 -6.67 8.63
CA TRP A 18 4.31 -6.69 7.25
C TRP A 18 5.78 -6.27 7.10
N ARG A 19 6.15 -5.13 7.69
CA ARG A 19 7.48 -4.49 7.55
C ARG A 19 8.40 -4.85 8.72
N GLY A 20 7.85 -5.19 9.88
CA GLY A 20 8.61 -5.69 11.02
C GLY A 20 8.91 -7.19 10.90
N TYR A 21 7.87 -8.02 10.90
CA TYR A 21 8.01 -9.47 10.99
C TYR A 21 8.24 -10.16 9.63
N LEU A 22 7.28 -10.08 8.69
CA LEU A 22 7.39 -10.78 7.42
C LEU A 22 8.60 -10.32 6.59
N TYR A 23 8.82 -9.01 6.51
CA TYR A 23 9.98 -8.45 5.81
C TYR A 23 11.32 -8.90 6.42
N SER A 24 11.42 -9.02 7.75
CA SER A 24 12.65 -9.49 8.41
C SER A 24 12.90 -10.97 8.15
N LEU A 25 11.87 -11.81 8.14
CA LEU A 25 11.97 -13.22 7.73
C LEU A 25 12.46 -13.38 6.28
N LEU A 26 12.18 -12.40 5.43
CA LEU A 26 12.60 -12.40 4.02
C LEU A 26 13.99 -11.75 3.80
N GLY A 27 14.72 -11.44 4.88
CA GLY A 27 16.10 -10.95 4.83
C GLY A 27 16.27 -9.43 4.78
N SER A 28 15.21 -8.66 5.08
CA SER A 28 15.28 -7.20 5.29
C SER A 28 15.93 -6.39 4.15
N LYS A 29 15.77 -6.84 2.89
CA LYS A 29 16.22 -6.09 1.71
C LYS A 29 15.04 -5.74 0.81
N PRO A 30 14.91 -4.48 0.33
CA PRO A 30 13.78 -4.02 -0.47
C PRO A 30 13.96 -4.43 -1.95
N THR A 31 13.94 -5.73 -2.20
CA THR A 31 14.06 -6.33 -3.53
C THR A 31 12.69 -6.44 -4.20
N PHE A 32 12.69 -6.67 -5.52
CA PHE A 32 11.46 -6.98 -6.26
C PHE A 32 10.73 -8.19 -5.66
N LYS A 33 11.46 -9.27 -5.33
CA LYS A 33 10.89 -10.48 -4.75
C LYS A 33 10.23 -10.22 -3.39
N THR A 34 10.92 -9.52 -2.49
CA THR A 34 10.38 -9.22 -1.15
C THR A 34 9.18 -8.28 -1.22
N THR A 35 9.22 -7.30 -2.13
CA THR A 35 8.07 -6.41 -2.40
C THR A 35 6.85 -7.19 -2.86
N LEU A 36 7.01 -8.08 -3.84
CA LEU A 36 5.94 -8.94 -4.34
C LEU A 36 5.33 -9.82 -3.25
N ILE A 37 6.17 -10.49 -2.45
CA ILE A 37 5.68 -11.38 -1.39
C ILE A 37 4.92 -10.59 -0.33
N VAL A 38 5.54 -9.55 0.24
CA VAL A 38 4.93 -8.77 1.33
C VAL A 38 3.63 -8.11 0.85
N GLY A 39 3.65 -7.47 -0.31
CA GLY A 39 2.49 -6.78 -0.85
C GLY A 39 1.36 -7.72 -1.25
N THR A 40 1.67 -8.90 -1.79
CA THR A 40 0.65 -9.90 -2.14
C THR A 40 0.00 -10.47 -0.88
N VAL A 41 0.79 -10.84 0.13
CA VAL A 41 0.25 -11.37 1.40
C VAL A 41 -0.63 -10.32 2.07
N TRP A 42 -0.19 -9.06 2.09
CA TRP A 42 -0.98 -7.96 2.64
C TRP A 42 -2.29 -7.74 1.87
N GLY A 43 -2.26 -7.73 0.54
CA GLY A 43 -3.46 -7.58 -0.29
C GLY A 43 -4.46 -8.71 -0.11
N LEU A 44 -3.98 -9.96 -0.08
CA LEU A 44 -4.82 -11.14 0.11
C LEU A 44 -5.35 -11.27 1.54
N TRP A 45 -4.65 -10.73 2.54
CA TRP A 45 -5.16 -10.64 3.92
C TRP A 45 -6.47 -9.83 3.99
N HIS A 46 -6.64 -8.84 3.11
CA HIS A 46 -7.87 -8.06 2.98
C HIS A 46 -8.97 -8.72 2.14
N ALA A 47 -8.69 -9.84 1.45
CA ALA A 47 -9.66 -10.48 0.56
C ALA A 47 -10.94 -10.95 1.27
N PRO A 48 -10.90 -11.58 2.47
CA PRO A 48 -12.12 -11.97 3.18
C PRO A 48 -12.99 -10.77 3.54
N ALA A 49 -12.40 -9.68 4.04
CA ALA A 49 -13.13 -8.46 4.37
C ALA A 49 -13.73 -7.80 3.11
N THR A 50 -13.02 -7.84 1.98
CA THR A 50 -13.51 -7.32 0.71
C THR A 50 -14.74 -8.10 0.23
N VAL A 51 -14.69 -9.44 0.27
CA VAL A 51 -15.79 -10.30 -0.19
C VAL A 51 -16.99 -10.25 0.75
N LEU A 52 -16.77 -10.30 2.06
CA LEU A 52 -17.84 -10.42 3.04
C LEU A 52 -18.45 -9.07 3.43
N LEU A 53 -17.60 -8.05 3.61
CA LEU A 53 -17.99 -6.75 4.17
C LEU A 53 -18.00 -5.64 3.12
N GLY A 54 -17.54 -5.92 1.90
CA GLY A 54 -17.37 -4.88 0.87
C GLY A 54 -16.28 -3.88 1.24
N TYR A 55 -15.24 -4.31 1.97
CA TYR A 55 -14.12 -3.46 2.35
C TYR A 55 -13.50 -2.82 1.09
N ASN A 56 -13.50 -1.49 1.03
CA ASN A 56 -13.08 -0.66 -0.11
C ASN A 56 -13.85 -0.86 -1.44
N TYR A 57 -14.48 -2.00 -1.66
CA TYR A 57 -15.23 -2.36 -2.86
C TYR A 57 -16.56 -2.97 -2.46
N GLN A 58 -17.64 -2.19 -2.50
CA GLN A 58 -18.96 -2.68 -2.09
C GLN A 58 -19.67 -3.41 -3.22
N ILE A 59 -19.41 -3.00 -4.47
CA ILE A 59 -20.05 -3.54 -5.67
C ILE A 59 -19.10 -4.53 -6.36
N ASN A 60 -17.92 -4.07 -6.79
CA ASN A 60 -16.99 -4.86 -7.60
C ASN A 60 -16.04 -5.73 -6.76
N ARG A 61 -16.57 -6.56 -5.87
CA ARG A 61 -15.77 -7.25 -4.83
C ARG A 61 -14.64 -8.12 -5.37
N LEU A 62 -14.90 -8.94 -6.40
CA LEU A 62 -13.90 -9.84 -6.96
C LEU A 62 -12.79 -9.09 -7.69
N ALA A 63 -13.15 -8.11 -8.52
CA ALA A 63 -12.18 -7.21 -9.16
C ALA A 63 -11.41 -6.39 -8.11
N GLY A 64 -12.08 -6.01 -7.03
CA GLY A 64 -11.52 -5.29 -5.90
C GLY A 64 -10.37 -6.03 -5.23
N ILE A 65 -10.45 -7.36 -5.08
CA ILE A 65 -9.33 -8.16 -4.57
C ILE A 65 -8.09 -7.98 -5.45
N VAL A 66 -8.26 -8.02 -6.77
CA VAL A 66 -7.16 -7.87 -7.73
C VAL A 66 -6.57 -6.47 -7.66
N PHE A 67 -7.41 -5.43 -7.77
CA PHE A 67 -6.94 -4.04 -7.71
C PHE A 67 -6.26 -3.72 -6.40
N PHE A 68 -6.85 -4.13 -5.28
CA PHE A 68 -6.29 -3.91 -3.96
C PHE A 68 -4.94 -4.63 -3.78
N THR A 69 -4.83 -5.87 -4.27
CA THR A 69 -3.56 -6.62 -4.22
C THR A 69 -2.46 -5.96 -5.05
N VAL A 70 -2.79 -5.46 -6.25
CA VAL A 70 -1.84 -4.71 -7.06
C VAL A 70 -1.40 -3.43 -6.33
N LEU A 71 -2.34 -2.70 -5.73
CA LEU A 71 -2.02 -1.50 -4.96
C LEU A 71 -1.18 -1.77 -3.73
N THR A 72 -1.46 -2.83 -2.96
CA THR A 72 -0.63 -3.18 -1.80
C THR A 72 0.78 -3.58 -2.23
N ILE A 73 0.96 -4.22 -3.38
CA ILE A 73 2.30 -4.47 -3.96
C ILE A 73 3.01 -3.15 -4.26
N LEU A 74 2.33 -2.21 -4.92
CA LEU A 74 2.92 -0.91 -5.24
C LEU A 74 3.24 -0.10 -3.98
N PHE A 75 2.35 -0.06 -2.99
CA PHE A 75 2.62 0.64 -1.72
C PHE A 75 3.77 -0.01 -0.93
N THR A 76 3.93 -1.32 -1.07
CA THR A 76 4.97 -2.07 -0.37
C THR A 76 6.37 -1.58 -0.72
N TYR A 77 6.66 -1.27 -1.99
CA TYR A 77 8.00 -0.86 -2.39
C TYR A 77 8.54 0.37 -1.62
N PRO A 78 7.86 1.54 -1.61
CA PRO A 78 8.30 2.70 -0.85
C PRO A 78 8.34 2.43 0.66
N GLN A 79 7.41 1.65 1.18
CA GLN A 79 7.40 1.30 2.61
C GLN A 79 8.61 0.45 3.00
N LEU A 80 8.98 -0.55 2.18
CA LEU A 80 10.20 -1.34 2.42
C LEU A 80 11.47 -0.49 2.28
N LEU A 81 11.51 0.45 1.34
CA LEU A 81 12.62 1.40 1.23
C LEU A 81 12.77 2.25 2.48
N LEU A 82 11.67 2.78 3.01
CA LEU A 82 11.66 3.57 4.24
C LEU A 82 12.11 2.74 5.44
N THR A 83 11.55 1.54 5.61
CA THR A 83 11.95 0.62 6.69
C THR A 83 13.43 0.22 6.59
N TYR A 84 13.92 -0.05 5.38
CA TYR A 84 15.33 -0.38 5.16
C TYR A 84 16.25 0.79 5.53
N ARG A 85 15.92 2.01 5.12
CA ARG A 85 16.70 3.22 5.44
C ARG A 85 16.61 3.63 6.91
N ALA A 86 15.55 3.21 7.59
CA ALA A 86 15.36 3.45 9.02
C ALA A 86 15.83 2.26 9.88
N GLU A 87 16.71 1.39 9.34
CA GLU A 87 17.33 0.28 10.06
C GLU A 87 16.31 -0.69 10.70
N GLY A 88 15.20 -0.95 9.99
CA GLY A 88 14.13 -1.82 10.46
C GLY A 88 13.02 -1.12 11.24
N ASN A 89 13.16 0.19 11.53
CA ASN A 89 12.10 0.96 12.18
C ASN A 89 10.87 1.09 11.25
N VAL A 90 9.71 0.63 11.75
CA VAL A 90 8.45 0.63 11.00
C VAL A 90 7.67 1.94 11.08
N LEU A 91 8.06 2.88 11.95
CA LEU A 91 7.33 4.14 12.15
C LEU A 91 7.24 4.99 10.88
N PRO A 92 8.30 5.15 10.05
CA PRO A 92 8.17 5.90 8.80
C PRO A 92 7.20 5.25 7.81
N ALA A 93 7.20 3.91 7.71
CA ALA A 93 6.26 3.15 6.88
C ALA A 93 4.82 3.27 7.42
N SER A 94 4.65 3.26 8.73
CA SER A 94 3.33 3.42 9.40
C SER A 94 2.76 4.81 9.18
N SER A 95 3.63 5.83 9.19
CA SER A 95 3.29 7.23 8.94
C SER A 95 2.72 7.42 7.53
N ILE A 96 3.40 6.91 6.50
CA ILE A 96 2.90 7.02 5.12
C ILE A 96 1.63 6.17 4.90
N HIS A 97 1.55 4.97 5.48
CA HIS A 97 0.34 4.15 5.43
C HIS A 97 -0.85 4.88 6.05
N GLY A 98 -0.69 5.43 7.25
CA GLY A 98 -1.74 6.20 7.92
C GLY A 98 -2.19 7.41 7.09
N ALA A 99 -1.25 8.10 6.43
CA ALA A 99 -1.57 9.21 5.53
C ALA A 99 -2.38 8.75 4.29
N ILE A 100 -2.02 7.62 3.67
CA ILE A 100 -2.76 7.05 2.53
C ILE A 100 -4.20 6.70 2.96
N ASN A 101 -4.38 6.06 4.11
CA ASN A 101 -5.70 5.70 4.63
C ASN A 101 -6.57 6.94 4.87
N ALA A 102 -5.99 8.02 5.39
CA ALA A 102 -6.70 9.27 5.63
C ALA A 102 -7.11 9.99 4.32
N LEU A 103 -6.28 9.90 3.28
CA LEU A 103 -6.47 10.65 2.05
C LEU A 103 -7.29 9.89 0.99
N TRP A 104 -7.36 8.56 1.06
CA TRP A 104 -8.09 7.72 0.10
C TRP A 104 -9.55 8.20 -0.09
N GLY A 105 -10.27 8.47 0.99
CA GLY A 105 -11.67 8.90 0.95
C GLY A 105 -11.90 10.19 0.15
N LEU A 106 -10.90 11.07 0.05
CA LEU A 106 -10.99 12.29 -0.76
C LEU A 106 -11.16 11.97 -2.24
N THR A 107 -10.56 10.88 -2.73
CA THR A 107 -10.67 10.51 -4.15
C THR A 107 -12.09 10.10 -4.53
N VAL A 108 -12.86 9.57 -3.57
CA VAL A 108 -14.27 9.22 -3.77
C VAL A 108 -15.14 10.48 -3.70
N ILE A 109 -14.97 11.30 -2.66
CA ILE A 109 -15.81 12.48 -2.41
C ILE A 109 -15.58 13.60 -3.43
N ALA A 110 -14.37 13.69 -4.01
CA ALA A 110 -14.04 14.69 -5.02
C ALA A 110 -14.71 14.44 -6.39
N THR A 111 -15.45 13.35 -6.55
CA THR A 111 -16.09 12.98 -7.81
C THR A 111 -17.58 12.68 -7.66
N ARG A 112 -18.29 12.67 -8.79
CA ARG A 112 -19.73 12.30 -8.86
C ARG A 112 -19.95 11.03 -9.68
N LEU A 113 -18.90 10.23 -9.87
CA LEU A 113 -19.02 9.00 -10.65
C LEU A 113 -19.95 8.01 -9.92
N PRO A 114 -20.76 7.23 -10.67
CA PRO A 114 -21.48 6.11 -10.08
C PRO A 114 -20.51 5.19 -9.36
N LYS A 115 -20.89 4.68 -8.18
CA LYS A 115 -19.96 3.95 -7.32
C LYS A 115 -19.33 2.73 -7.99
N GLU A 116 -20.12 2.00 -8.79
CA GLU A 116 -19.63 0.84 -9.55
C GLU A 116 -18.46 1.23 -10.46
N PHE A 117 -18.56 2.35 -11.17
CA PHE A 117 -17.50 2.85 -12.02
C PHE A 117 -16.35 3.49 -11.22
N GLY A 118 -16.70 4.20 -10.13
CA GLY A 118 -15.75 4.84 -9.24
C GLY A 118 -14.78 3.86 -8.58
N GLU A 119 -15.27 2.70 -8.12
CA GLU A 119 -14.46 1.63 -7.54
C GLU A 119 -13.38 1.10 -8.50
N ILE A 120 -13.64 1.14 -9.82
CA ILE A 120 -12.71 0.65 -10.85
C ILE A 120 -11.72 1.73 -11.28
N VAL A 121 -12.13 3.00 -11.31
CA VAL A 121 -11.35 4.06 -11.96
C VAL A 121 -10.60 4.96 -10.97
N LEU A 122 -11.11 5.17 -9.75
CA LEU A 122 -10.57 6.18 -8.82
C LEU A 122 -9.31 5.71 -8.08
N GLY A 123 -9.05 6.27 -6.89
CA GLY A 123 -7.79 6.12 -6.15
C GLY A 123 -7.41 4.71 -5.71
N LEU A 124 -8.38 3.78 -5.56
CA LEU A 124 -8.11 2.35 -5.36
C LEU A 124 -8.28 1.53 -6.64
N GLY A 125 -8.63 2.18 -7.75
CA GLY A 125 -8.74 1.56 -9.05
C GLY A 125 -7.55 1.84 -9.95
N ILE A 126 -7.81 1.92 -11.25
CA ILE A 126 -6.83 2.11 -12.31
C ILE A 126 -6.00 3.39 -12.10
N THR A 127 -6.61 4.51 -11.71
CA THR A 127 -5.88 5.77 -11.51
C THR A 127 -4.86 5.64 -10.38
N GLY A 128 -5.24 4.98 -9.27
CA GLY A 128 -4.32 4.69 -8.18
C GLY A 128 -3.14 3.83 -8.62
N ILE A 129 -3.42 2.76 -9.36
CA ILE A 129 -2.39 1.83 -9.87
C ILE A 129 -1.40 2.57 -10.77
N ILE A 130 -1.88 3.42 -11.68
CA ILE A 130 -1.02 4.20 -12.56
C ILE A 130 -0.19 5.19 -11.74
N ALA A 131 -0.82 5.95 -10.83
CA ALA A 131 -0.13 6.96 -10.03
C ALA A 131 1.00 6.34 -9.20
N TRP A 132 0.72 5.23 -8.51
CA TRP A 132 1.73 4.56 -7.68
C TRP A 132 2.76 3.79 -8.50
N GLY A 133 2.40 3.25 -9.66
CA GLY A 133 3.38 2.69 -10.59
C GLY A 133 4.39 3.74 -11.09
N VAL A 134 3.93 4.97 -11.33
CA VAL A 134 4.82 6.09 -11.67
C VAL A 134 5.71 6.47 -10.48
N VAL A 135 5.15 6.55 -9.27
CA VAL A 135 5.93 6.83 -8.04
C VAL A 135 7.02 5.77 -7.85
N ASP A 136 6.68 4.49 -7.94
CA ASP A 136 7.63 3.38 -7.79
C ASP A 136 8.72 3.42 -8.85
N LEU A 137 8.37 3.71 -10.11
CA LEU A 137 9.34 3.88 -11.18
C LEU A 137 10.32 5.01 -10.88
N ILE A 138 9.82 6.17 -10.45
CA ILE A 138 10.66 7.32 -10.08
C ILE A 138 11.57 6.96 -8.90
N LEU A 139 11.03 6.32 -7.85
CA LEU A 139 11.80 5.90 -6.69
C LEU A 139 12.87 4.88 -7.07
N TYR A 140 12.53 3.89 -7.91
CA TYR A 140 13.48 2.91 -8.41
C TYR A 140 14.63 3.58 -9.18
N ILE A 141 14.33 4.50 -10.09
CA ILE A 141 15.35 5.25 -10.85
C ILE A 141 16.22 6.11 -9.92
N ALA A 142 15.62 6.78 -8.94
CA ALA A 142 16.34 7.60 -7.98
C ALA A 142 17.24 6.78 -7.05
N MET A 143 16.79 5.59 -6.66
CA MET A 143 17.41 4.79 -5.60
C MET A 143 18.30 3.65 -6.11
N ARG A 144 18.22 3.26 -7.39
CA ARG A 144 19.01 2.16 -7.98
C ARG A 144 20.51 2.29 -7.73
N LYS A 145 21.07 3.51 -7.74
CA LYS A 145 22.52 3.72 -7.52
C LYS A 145 22.94 3.53 -6.05
N ILE A 146 22.00 3.66 -5.12
CA ILE A 146 22.25 3.52 -3.68
C ILE A 146 22.00 2.07 -3.23
N LEU A 147 21.05 1.38 -3.86
CA LEU A 147 20.71 -0.01 -3.53
C LEU A 147 21.59 -1.06 -4.23
N LEU A 148 22.29 -0.69 -5.30
CA LEU A 148 23.22 -1.57 -6.05
C LEU A 148 24.69 -1.44 -5.62
N LYS A 149 24.97 -0.66 -4.56
CA LYS A 149 26.25 -0.65 -3.86
C LYS A 149 26.17 -1.58 -2.65
#